data_AF-A0A1M3HH91-F1
#
_entry.id   AF-A0A1M3HH91-F1
#
_cell.length_a   1.000
_cell.length_b   1.000
_cell.length_c   1.000
_cell.angle_alpha   90.00
_cell.angle_beta   90.00
_cell.angle_gamma   90.00
#
_symmetry.space_group_name_H-M   'P 1'
#
loop_
_entity.id
_entity.type
_entity.pdbx_description
1 polymer ?
#
loop_
_entity_poly.entity_id
_entity_poly.type
_entity_poly.pdbx_seq_one_letter_code
_entity_poly.pdbx_strand_id
1 'polypeptide(L)'
;MALLEATATIRVPQVIACEVIAGKQVLILALLHQVTGRAFGLDTPNYMGALPQSNTPSPDWVEFFRDQRLQPQLKLAVDKGLMGAREIQQFQGLYKVLDSIFEKEPQPGLRP
;
A
#
# COMPACT_ATOMS: atom_id res chain seq x y z
N MET A 1 37.74 -27.52 14.46
CA MET A 1 36.95 -26.64 15.35
C MET A 1 37.06 -25.21 14.85
N ALA A 2 36.16 -24.81 13.95
CA ALA A 2 35.82 -23.43 13.55
C ALA A 2 34.83 -23.57 12.38
N LEU A 3 33.56 -23.79 12.70
CA LEU A 3 32.47 -22.81 12.56
C LEU A 3 32.03 -22.63 11.10
N LEU A 4 30.96 -23.37 10.76
CA LEU A 4 30.05 -23.10 9.67
C LEU A 4 29.51 -21.67 9.81
N GLU A 5 29.76 -20.80 8.83
CA GLU A 5 28.91 -19.63 8.61
C GLU A 5 28.00 -19.94 7.43
N ALA A 6 26.77 -20.32 7.74
CA ALA A 6 25.70 -20.47 6.77
C ALA A 6 25.30 -19.08 6.29
N THR A 7 25.90 -18.62 5.19
CA THR A 7 25.44 -17.41 4.50
C THR A 7 24.12 -17.74 3.80
N ALA A 8 23.01 -17.53 4.51
CA ALA A 8 21.69 -17.51 3.91
C ALA A 8 21.64 -16.38 2.88
N THR A 9 21.83 -16.75 1.61
CA THR A 9 21.68 -15.83 0.48
C THR A 9 20.20 -15.50 0.35
N ILE A 10 19.77 -14.38 0.93
CA ILE A 10 18.48 -13.78 0.60
C ILE A 10 18.62 -13.25 -0.84
N ARG A 11 18.15 -14.02 -1.82
CA ARG A 11 17.95 -13.51 -3.19
C ARG A 11 16.77 -12.56 -3.16
N VAL A 12 17.03 -11.27 -3.01
CA VAL A 12 16.09 -10.22 -3.37
C VAL A 12 16.13 -10.12 -4.90
N PRO A 13 15.07 -10.48 -5.65
CA PRO A 13 15.07 -10.32 -7.09
C PRO A 13 15.05 -8.82 -7.40
N GLN A 14 16.18 -8.33 -7.94
CA GLN A 14 16.38 -7.03 -8.56
C GLN A 14 15.66 -5.82 -7.93
N VAL A 15 15.93 -5.56 -6.64
CA VAL A 15 15.86 -4.16 -6.18
C VAL A 15 17.11 -3.49 -6.73
N ILE A 16 16.90 -2.52 -7.61
CA ILE A 16 17.94 -1.65 -8.16
C ILE A 16 18.81 -1.15 -7.00
N ALA A 17 20.00 -1.72 -6.85
CA ALA A 17 21.04 -1.17 -6.00
C ALA A 17 21.52 0.11 -6.71
N CYS A 18 20.89 1.24 -6.41
CA CYS A 18 21.32 2.53 -6.93
C CYS A 18 22.10 3.26 -5.85
N GLU A 19 23.41 3.43 -6.08
CA GLU A 19 24.25 4.33 -5.31
C GLU A 19 23.61 5.73 -5.25
N VAL A 20 23.46 6.21 -4.03
CA VAL A 20 22.71 7.42 -3.69
C VAL A 20 23.56 8.65 -3.98
N ILE A 21 23.31 9.31 -5.11
CA ILE A 21 23.67 10.71 -5.33
C ILE A 21 22.35 11.50 -5.30
N ALA A 22 22.26 12.49 -4.42
CA ALA A 22 21.08 13.33 -4.21
C ALA A 22 20.56 13.87 -5.56
N GLY A 23 19.40 13.39 -6.00
CA GLY A 23 18.80 13.71 -7.31
C GLY A 23 18.33 12.49 -8.11
N LYS A 24 19.02 11.34 -8.04
CA LYS A 24 18.61 10.12 -8.78
C LYS A 24 17.38 9.40 -8.18
N GLN A 25 17.10 9.60 -6.89
CA GLN A 25 16.00 8.92 -6.18
C GLN A 25 14.62 9.30 -6.71
N VAL A 26 14.40 10.58 -7.04
CA VAL A 26 13.11 11.06 -7.59
C VAL A 26 12.83 10.41 -8.94
N LEU A 27 13.86 10.31 -9.79
CA LEU A 27 13.74 9.69 -11.10
C LEU A 27 13.44 8.19 -10.99
N ILE A 28 14.11 7.47 -10.10
CA ILE A 28 13.87 6.04 -9.88
C ILE A 28 12.44 5.80 -9.39
N LEU A 29 11.96 6.62 -8.45
CA LEU A 29 10.60 6.50 -7.93
C LEU A 29 9.56 6.79 -9.02
N ALA A 30 9.78 7.82 -9.84
CA ALA A 30 8.90 8.15 -10.96
C ALA A 30 8.87 7.04 -12.02
N LEU A 31 10.00 6.37 -12.28
CA LEU A 31 10.05 5.21 -13.18
C LEU A 31 9.36 3.99 -12.58
N LEU A 32 9.51 3.74 -11.28
CA LEU A 32 8.83 2.64 -10.60
C LEU A 32 7.30 2.81 -10.65
N HIS A 33 6.80 4.03 -10.44
CA HIS A 33 5.36 4.32 -10.51
C HIS A 33 4.78 4.25 -11.94
N GLN A 34 5.61 4.22 -12.98
CA GLN A 34 5.15 4.03 -14.36
C GLN A 34 4.91 2.57 -14.72
N VAL A 35 5.26 1.61 -13.87
CA VAL A 35 4.92 0.21 -14.09
C VAL A 35 3.43 0.03 -13.75
N THR A 36 2.63 -0.47 -14.71
CA THR A 36 1.15 -0.53 -14.62
C THR A 36 0.58 -1.92 -14.78
N GLY A 37 -0.70 -2.04 -14.42
CA GLY A 37 -1.31 -3.27 -13.97
C GLY A 37 -2.77 -3.46 -14.21
N ARG A 38 -3.24 -4.67 -13.89
CA ARG A 38 -4.63 -5.06 -14.09
C ARG A 38 -5.55 -4.67 -12.93
N ALA A 39 -5.03 -4.56 -11.72
CA ALA A 39 -5.80 -4.28 -10.51
C ALA A 39 -4.92 -3.63 -9.43
N PHE A 40 -5.52 -2.84 -8.55
CA PHE A 40 -4.92 -2.39 -7.31
C PHE A 40 -4.82 -3.54 -6.32
N GLY A 41 -3.77 -3.58 -5.51
CA GLY A 41 -3.52 -4.62 -4.52
C GLY A 41 -2.32 -5.51 -4.85
N LEU A 42 -2.16 -6.55 -4.02
CA LEU A 42 -1.08 -7.54 -4.08
C LEU A 42 -1.64 -8.97 -3.91
N ASP A 43 -0.88 -9.99 -4.32
CA ASP A 43 -1.28 -11.41 -4.26
C ASP A 43 -1.34 -11.93 -2.83
N THR A 44 -0.55 -11.31 -1.96
CA THR A 44 -0.45 -11.70 -0.57
C THR A 44 -0.80 -10.52 0.33
N PRO A 45 -1.50 -10.77 1.44
CA PRO A 45 -1.64 -9.77 2.50
C PRO A 45 -0.25 -9.43 3.06
N ASN A 46 -0.09 -8.20 3.51
CA ASN A 46 1.15 -7.73 4.12
C ASN A 46 0.84 -6.92 5.38
N TYR A 47 1.82 -6.15 5.84
CA TYR A 47 1.71 -5.36 7.06
C TYR A 47 2.26 -3.95 6.85
N MET A 48 1.66 -2.99 7.53
CA MET A 48 2.20 -1.64 7.73
C MET A 48 2.59 -1.51 9.20
N GLY A 49 3.88 -1.69 9.49
CA GLY A 49 4.34 -1.90 10.87
C GLY A 49 3.69 -3.16 11.45
N ALA A 50 2.99 -3.03 12.57
CA ALA A 50 2.26 -4.15 13.20
C ALA A 50 0.82 -4.32 12.68
N LEU A 51 0.37 -3.48 11.74
CA LEU A 51 -1.03 -3.47 11.29
C LEU A 51 -1.19 -4.38 10.07
N PRO A 52 -2.06 -5.40 10.12
CA PRO A 52 -2.32 -6.24 8.96
C PRO A 52 -3.00 -5.43 7.85
N GLN A 53 -2.62 -5.71 6.61
CA GLN A 53 -3.19 -5.09 5.42
C GLN A 53 -3.67 -6.18 4.47
N SER A 54 -4.97 -6.15 4.20
CA SER A 54 -5.54 -6.89 3.10
C SER A 54 -5.11 -6.25 1.79
N ASN A 55 -4.78 -7.09 0.82
CA ASN A 55 -4.36 -6.69 -0.51
C ASN A 55 -5.27 -7.25 -1.60
N THR A 56 -6.48 -7.69 -1.22
CA THR A 56 -7.50 -8.21 -2.15
C THR A 56 -7.61 -7.31 -3.38
N PRO A 57 -7.42 -7.87 -4.60
CA PRO A 57 -7.41 -7.07 -5.81
C PRO A 57 -8.72 -6.32 -6.05
N SER A 58 -8.62 -5.10 -6.57
CA SER A 58 -9.75 -4.29 -7.01
C SER A 58 -9.42 -3.57 -8.33
N PRO A 59 -10.35 -3.49 -9.30
CA PRO A 59 -10.14 -2.72 -10.53
C PRO A 59 -10.27 -1.21 -10.31
N ASP A 60 -10.93 -0.78 -9.23
CA ASP A 60 -11.19 0.62 -8.92
C ASP A 60 -10.36 1.09 -7.72
N TRP A 61 -9.73 2.27 -7.87
CA TRP A 61 -8.84 2.85 -6.86
C TRP A 61 -9.61 3.26 -5.62
N VAL A 62 -10.75 3.92 -5.79
CA VAL A 62 -11.53 4.48 -4.71
C VAL A 62 -12.11 3.35 -3.85
N GLU A 63 -12.62 2.29 -4.49
CA GLU A 63 -13.06 1.07 -3.81
C GLU A 63 -11.90 0.41 -3.05
N PHE A 64 -10.73 0.25 -3.69
CA PHE A 64 -9.56 -0.34 -3.03
C PHE A 64 -9.12 0.46 -1.80
N PHE A 65 -8.98 1.77 -1.95
CA PHE A 65 -8.50 2.64 -0.88
C PHE A 65 -9.50 2.72 0.27
N ARG A 66 -10.80 2.84 -0.03
CA ARG A 66 -11.86 2.83 0.97
C ARG A 66 -11.87 1.51 1.74
N ASP A 67 -11.96 0.38 1.03
CA ASP A 67 -12.32 -0.91 1.63
C ASP A 67 -11.10 -1.65 2.20
N GLN A 68 -9.92 -1.48 1.58
CA GLN A 68 -8.69 -2.19 1.98
C GLN A 68 -7.72 -1.31 2.79
N ARG A 69 -7.95 0.01 2.89
CA ARG A 69 -7.07 0.92 3.66
C ARG A 69 -7.83 1.68 4.74
N LEU A 70 -8.84 2.48 4.39
CA LEU A 70 -9.51 3.36 5.34
C LEU A 70 -10.42 2.60 6.31
N GLN A 71 -11.33 1.79 5.78
CA GLN A 71 -12.34 1.10 6.57
C GLN A 71 -11.75 0.11 7.60
N PRO A 72 -10.73 -0.72 7.28
CA PRO A 72 -10.14 -1.62 8.26
C PRO A 72 -9.47 -0.85 9.41
N GLN A 73 -8.82 0.28 9.12
CA GLN A 73 -8.15 1.10 10.13
C GLN A 73 -9.15 1.84 11.02
N LEU A 74 -10.23 2.39 10.44
CA LEU A 74 -11.32 2.98 11.21
C LEU A 74 -11.96 1.93 12.13
N LYS A 75 -12.26 0.75 11.59
CA LYS A 75 -12.81 -0.35 12.39
C LYS A 75 -11.89 -0.72 13.55
N LEU A 76 -10.60 -0.91 13.29
CA LEU A 76 -9.63 -1.24 14.32
C LEU A 76 -9.54 -0.15 15.40
N ALA A 77 -9.59 1.12 15.02
CA ALA A 77 -9.56 2.24 15.96
C ALA A 77 -10.84 2.29 16.83
N VAL A 78 -12.01 2.06 16.23
CA VAL A 78 -13.29 1.98 16.94
C VAL A 78 -13.32 0.79 17.91
N ASP A 79 -12.90 -0.39 17.44
CA ASP A 79 -12.85 -1.61 18.26
C ASP A 79 -11.91 -1.44 19.47
N LYS A 80 -10.86 -0.61 19.34
CA LYS A 80 -9.94 -0.25 20.43
C LYS A 80 -10.40 0.94 21.29
N GLY A 81 -11.56 1.52 20.99
CA GLY A 81 -12.07 2.71 21.69
C GLY A 81 -11.27 3.99 21.45
N LEU A 82 -10.45 4.05 20.40
CA LEU A 82 -9.66 5.23 20.02
C LEU A 82 -10.47 6.23 19.17
N MET A 83 -11.58 5.79 18.59
CA MET A 83 -12.50 6.59 17.80
C MET A 83 -13.95 6.27 18.17
N GLY A 84 -14.84 7.26 18.05
CA GLY A 84 -16.24 7.14 18.42
C GLY A 84 -17.20 7.50 17.29
N ALA A 85 -18.46 7.76 17.66
CA ALA A 85 -19.53 8.01 16.70
C ALA A 85 -19.25 9.22 15.78
N ARG A 86 -18.56 10.24 16.29
CA ARG A 86 -18.21 11.43 15.52
C ARG A 86 -17.30 11.10 14.35
N GLU A 87 -16.20 10.40 14.61
CA GLU A 87 -15.22 10.05 13.57
C GLU A 87 -15.86 9.11 12.55
N ILE A 88 -16.69 8.17 13.01
CA ILE A 88 -17.47 7.28 12.11
C ILE A 88 -18.32 8.11 11.15
N GLN A 89 -19.05 9.11 11.64
CA GLN A 89 -19.88 9.99 10.79
C GLN A 89 -19.04 10.81 9.81
N GLN A 90 -17.87 11.29 10.23
CA GLN A 90 -16.95 12.01 9.34
C GLN A 90 -16.43 11.11 8.21
N PHE A 91 -16.05 9.88 8.52
CA PHE A 91 -15.64 8.90 7.50
C PHE A 91 -16.80 8.53 6.56
N GLN A 92 -18.03 8.39 7.06
CA GLN A 92 -19.21 8.19 6.22
C GLN A 92 -19.43 9.38 5.25
N GLY A 93 -19.17 10.61 5.70
CA GLY A 93 -19.16 11.79 4.84
C GLY A 93 -18.05 11.74 3.80
N LEU A 94 -16.83 11.43 4.23
CA LEU A 94 -15.66 11.29 3.37
C LEU A 94 -15.89 10.26 2.25
N TYR A 95 -16.41 9.08 2.58
CA TYR A 95 -16.63 8.01 1.61
C TYR A 95 -17.58 8.41 0.47
N LYS A 96 -18.49 9.35 0.70
CA LYS A 96 -19.41 9.85 -0.34
C LYS A 96 -18.74 10.79 -1.33
N VAL A 97 -17.61 11.37 -0.97
CA VAL A 97 -16.91 12.37 -1.80
C VAL A 97 -15.58 11.85 -2.35
N LEU A 98 -15.14 10.64 -2.00
CA LEU A 98 -13.87 10.09 -2.48
C LEU A 98 -13.75 10.10 -4.01
N ASP A 99 -14.82 9.74 -4.72
CA ASP A 99 -14.87 9.76 -6.19
C ASP A 99 -14.70 11.16 -6.78
N SER A 100 -14.98 12.22 -6.01
CA SER A 100 -14.77 13.61 -6.44
C SER A 100 -13.38 14.14 -6.09
N ILE A 101 -12.69 13.50 -5.14
CA ILE A 101 -11.34 13.89 -4.70
C ILE A 101 -10.29 13.28 -5.63
N PHE A 102 -10.50 12.04 -6.05
CA PHE A 102 -9.58 11.35 -6.95
C PHE A 102 -10.05 11.51 -8.39
N GLU A 103 -9.15 11.94 -9.26
CA GLU A 103 -9.35 11.76 -10.70
C GLU A 103 -9.40 10.26 -11.01
N LYS A 104 -10.15 9.85 -12.03
CA LYS A 104 -10.12 8.46 -12.49
C LYS A 104 -8.71 8.13 -12.97
N GLU A 105 -7.95 7.43 -12.14
CA GLU A 105 -6.64 6.96 -12.53
C GLU A 105 -6.79 6.04 -13.75
N PRO A 106 -5.98 6.24 -14.81
CA PRO A 106 -6.20 5.55 -16.06
C PRO A 106 -5.95 4.05 -15.92
N GLN A 107 -5.01 3.62 -15.06
CA GLN A 107 -4.71 2.21 -14.81
C GLN A 107 -4.09 2.03 -13.41
N PRO A 108 -4.42 0.96 -12.69
CA PRO A 108 -3.71 0.59 -11.47
C PRO A 108 -2.21 0.50 -11.75
N GLY A 109 -1.39 1.20 -10.98
CA GLY A 109 0.05 0.93 -10.95
C GLY A 109 0.29 -0.54 -10.58
N LEU A 110 1.14 -1.25 -11.31
CA LEU A 110 1.56 -2.61 -10.97
C LEU A 110 3.02 -2.65 -10.60
N ARG A 111 3.21 -3.38 -9.52
CA ARG A 111 4.03 -4.58 -9.46
C ARG A 111 4.70 -5.13 -10.73
N PRO A 112 6.02 -5.37 -10.66
CA PRO A 112 6.59 -6.70 -10.87
C PRO A 112 6.21 -7.67 -9.74
#